data_AF-A0A7Y5GHS9-F1
#
_entry.id   AF-A0A7Y5GHS9-F1
#
_cell.length_a   1.000
_cell.length_b   1.000
_cell.length_c   1.000
_cell.angle_alpha   90.00
_cell.angle_beta   90.00
_cell.angle_gamma   90.00
#
_symmetry.space_group_name_H-M   'P 1'
#
loop_
_entity.id
_entity.type
_entity.pdbx_description
1 polymer ?
#
loop_
_entity_poly.entity_id
_entity_poly.type
_entity_poly.pdbx_seq_one_letter_code
_entity_poly.pdbx_strand_id
1 'polypeptide(L)'
;MSMDSGEAPRREAREAWQAIERFLKASREPFLQEAGEDNLPLRGDNHVIEWQGSRLVLQAWDQKRNLVRRITAVGAERPGRLDVITEKFGKRPGTLTFFDAGRPANQFLGKRAVRLAFREHFRRFLRRRFTDWKLSELTTEQDLEHSLSPSYARAFLKKGQRGLAAIGCSAESNADGLLTFGLIWLDYLRQRERKLTIEGLLLYLPAGVERNTCLRLRWLNPRSAAFEVSVFSEQGADDCVDLRDYGNTDTHMEPCLSAEAVCPPDLTELARLISGIRDVTTLASKNGELSFRIRGLEFARIAGGRLQFGIETKQIGTASNLREIERLVFEVARLRSRQACDRSNPFYSREPEAWLESQVRTHMEELEPSLLPNPVYGQVPAFAAGNRGVIDMLGVDRQGRLAVLEIKAEQDIHLPVQALDYWIRVKWHLDRGEFSGQGYFPGIRLSAEAPRMLLIAPALQFHPATESILRYFSREIEIQRLGLGPDWRGTPKVVFRAFGAQRPG
;
A
#
# COMPACT_ATOMS: atom_id res chain seq x y z
N MET A 1 66.27 -0.41 -20.92
CA MET A 1 66.04 0.87 -20.22
C MET A 1 65.39 1.85 -21.19
N SER A 2 64.07 2.00 -21.10
CA SER A 2 63.37 3.20 -21.56
C SER A 2 62.55 3.64 -20.36
N MET A 3 62.92 4.81 -19.82
CA MET A 3 62.22 5.44 -18.71
C MET A 3 60.86 5.89 -19.23
N ASP A 4 59.80 5.23 -18.75
CA ASP A 4 58.46 5.76 -18.86
C ASP A 4 58.41 7.01 -17.95
N SER A 5 58.45 8.19 -18.57
CA SER A 5 58.35 9.48 -17.91
C SER A 5 56.92 9.64 -17.38
N GLY A 6 56.64 9.01 -16.25
CA GLY A 6 55.37 9.11 -15.55
C GLY A 6 55.13 10.54 -15.09
N GLU A 7 54.23 11.25 -15.75
CA GLU A 7 53.65 12.50 -15.26
C GLU A 7 53.20 12.29 -13.80
N ALA A 8 53.67 13.14 -12.88
CA ALA A 8 53.29 13.01 -11.47
C ALA A 8 51.76 13.11 -11.32
N PRO A 9 51.14 12.30 -10.45
CA PRO A 9 49.71 12.39 -10.16
C PRO A 9 49.30 13.82 -9.83
N ARG A 10 48.23 14.31 -10.48
CA ARG A 10 47.67 15.63 -10.14
C ARG A 10 47.30 15.65 -8.66
N ARG A 11 47.68 16.71 -7.95
CA ARG A 11 47.44 16.89 -6.50
C ARG A 11 45.99 16.58 -6.10
N GLU A 12 45.03 17.08 -6.88
CA GLU A 12 43.59 16.89 -6.67
C GLU A 12 43.16 15.41 -6.74
N ALA A 13 43.77 14.62 -7.64
CA ALA A 13 43.48 13.19 -7.74
C ALA A 13 44.06 12.41 -6.56
N ARG A 14 45.21 12.84 -6.03
CA ARG A 14 45.80 12.25 -4.82
C ARG A 14 44.97 12.56 -3.57
N GLU A 15 44.44 13.77 -3.47
CA GLU A 15 43.48 14.15 -2.43
C GLU A 15 42.19 13.31 -2.52
N ALA A 16 41.69 13.07 -3.73
CA ALA A 16 40.53 12.20 -3.95
C ALA A 16 40.79 10.73 -3.54
N TRP A 17 41.94 10.16 -3.87
CA TRP A 17 42.32 8.82 -3.41
C TRP A 17 42.26 8.70 -1.88
N GLN A 18 42.90 9.62 -1.18
CA GLN A 18 42.95 9.61 0.28
C GLN A 18 41.56 9.78 0.90
N ALA A 19 40.71 10.63 0.32
CA ALA A 19 39.33 10.80 0.76
C ALA A 19 38.52 9.51 0.60
N ILE A 20 38.68 8.79 -0.52
CA ILE A 20 37.98 7.53 -0.76
C ILE A 20 38.46 6.45 0.21
N GLU A 21 39.77 6.31 0.43
CA GLU A 21 40.30 5.34 1.41
C GLU A 21 39.80 5.63 2.84
N ARG A 22 39.77 6.90 3.25
CA ARG A 22 39.20 7.30 4.54
C ARG A 22 37.72 6.94 4.63
N PHE A 23 36.95 7.24 3.58
CA PHE A 23 35.53 6.94 3.53
C PHE A 23 35.27 5.43 3.66
N LEU A 24 35.97 4.59 2.88
CA LEU A 24 35.77 3.14 2.88
C LEU A 24 36.13 2.51 4.24
N LYS A 25 37.21 2.97 4.87
CA LYS A 25 37.61 2.49 6.22
C LYS A 25 36.61 2.88 7.31
N ALA A 26 35.95 4.03 7.17
CA ALA A 26 35.02 4.55 8.17
C ALA A 26 33.56 4.11 7.97
N SER A 27 33.24 3.50 6.83
CA SER A 27 31.86 3.13 6.45
C SER A 27 31.51 1.73 6.94
N ARG A 28 30.25 1.53 7.35
CA ARG A 28 29.73 0.20 7.71
C ARG A 28 29.17 -0.54 6.50
N GLU A 29 28.41 0.17 5.68
CA GLU A 29 27.79 -0.36 4.45
C GLU A 29 28.03 0.63 3.30
N PRO A 30 29.23 0.67 2.70
CA PRO A 30 29.55 1.63 1.65
C PRO A 30 28.88 1.26 0.33
N PHE A 31 28.29 2.26 -0.32
CA PHE A 31 27.71 2.18 -1.65
C PHE A 31 28.28 3.26 -2.56
N LEU A 32 28.24 2.96 -3.86
CA LEU A 32 28.60 3.85 -4.95
C LEU A 32 27.37 4.20 -5.78
N GLN A 33 27.17 5.48 -6.05
CA GLN A 33 26.05 6.00 -6.81
C GLN A 33 26.53 6.86 -7.98
N GLU A 34 26.07 6.51 -9.18
CA GLU A 34 26.09 7.40 -10.34
C GLU A 34 24.66 7.87 -10.64
N ALA A 35 24.49 9.11 -11.09
CA ALA A 35 23.18 9.64 -11.39
C ALA A 35 22.47 8.85 -12.51
N GLY A 36 21.28 8.32 -12.21
CA GLY A 36 20.46 7.55 -13.16
C GLY A 36 20.77 6.05 -13.21
N GLU A 37 21.55 5.57 -12.25
CA GLU A 37 22.10 4.22 -12.20
C GLU A 37 21.87 3.61 -10.81
N ASP A 38 21.73 2.28 -10.72
CA ASP A 38 21.47 1.60 -9.45
C ASP A 38 22.60 1.83 -8.43
N ASN A 39 22.32 1.66 -7.15
CA ASN A 39 23.37 1.72 -6.12
C ASN A 39 24.22 0.46 -6.20
N LEU A 40 25.54 0.62 -6.32
CA LEU A 40 26.48 -0.50 -6.32
C LEU A 40 27.07 -0.67 -4.92
N PRO A 41 26.80 -1.78 -4.21
CA PRO A 41 27.41 -2.04 -2.91
C PRO A 41 28.92 -2.24 -3.07
N LEU A 42 29.73 -1.55 -2.30
CA LEU A 42 31.19 -1.72 -2.30
C LEU A 42 31.56 -2.74 -1.22
N ARG A 43 31.99 -3.92 -1.66
CA ARG A 43 32.53 -5.01 -0.86
C ARG A 43 34.03 -5.13 -1.14
N GLY A 44 34.78 -5.80 -0.25
CA GLY A 44 36.23 -5.88 -0.37
C GLY A 44 36.75 -6.53 -1.67
N ASP A 45 35.90 -7.25 -2.39
CA ASP A 45 36.21 -8.07 -3.56
C ASP A 45 35.60 -7.57 -4.88
N ASN A 46 34.80 -6.51 -4.87
CA ASN A 46 34.04 -6.07 -6.05
C ASN A 46 34.36 -4.64 -6.51
N HIS A 47 35.48 -4.09 -6.06
CA HIS A 47 36.01 -2.83 -6.55
C HIS A 47 37.54 -2.80 -6.48
N VAL A 48 38.13 -2.06 -7.40
CA VAL A 48 39.55 -1.72 -7.43
C VAL A 48 39.64 -0.23 -7.69
N ILE A 49 40.46 0.44 -6.89
CA ILE A 49 40.88 1.80 -7.18
C ILE A 49 42.37 1.70 -7.44
N GLU A 50 42.83 2.21 -8.57
CA GLU A 50 44.24 2.12 -8.94
C GLU A 50 44.71 3.33 -9.74
N TRP A 51 46.03 3.48 -9.78
CA TRP A 51 46.70 4.47 -10.62
C TRP A 51 47.07 3.84 -11.95
N GLN A 52 46.48 4.34 -13.04
CA GLN A 52 46.88 4.00 -14.41
C GLN A 52 47.72 5.16 -14.95
N GLY A 53 49.04 5.08 -14.75
CA GLY A 53 49.96 6.20 -14.97
C GLY A 53 49.65 7.36 -14.02
N SER A 54 49.41 8.56 -14.56
CA SER A 54 49.08 9.77 -13.79
C SER A 54 47.59 9.89 -13.41
N ARG A 55 46.76 8.91 -13.79
CA ARG A 55 45.29 8.97 -13.70
C ARG A 55 44.77 8.03 -12.62
N LEU A 56 43.87 8.55 -11.80
CA LEU A 56 43.16 7.73 -10.83
C LEU A 56 41.92 7.12 -11.45
N VAL A 57 41.81 5.80 -11.40
CA VAL A 57 40.70 5.03 -11.97
C VAL A 57 40.04 4.21 -10.87
N LEU A 58 38.72 4.31 -10.81
CA LEU A 58 37.87 3.43 -10.03
C LEU A 58 37.19 2.45 -10.98
N GLN A 59 37.31 1.18 -10.66
CA GLN A 59 36.51 0.11 -11.24
C GLN A 59 35.70 -0.56 -10.12
N ALA A 60 34.40 -0.73 -10.33
CA ALA A 60 33.52 -1.44 -9.40
C ALA A 60 32.49 -2.26 -10.17
N TRP A 61 32.17 -3.46 -9.71
CA TRP A 61 31.30 -4.37 -10.44
C TRP A 61 30.34 -5.15 -9.53
N ASP A 62 29.26 -5.63 -10.15
CA ASP A 62 28.31 -6.57 -9.57
C ASP A 62 27.85 -7.55 -10.68
N GLN A 63 26.82 -8.35 -10.40
CA GLN A 63 26.27 -9.30 -11.38
C GLN A 63 25.59 -8.61 -12.58
N LYS A 64 25.22 -7.32 -12.44
CA LYS A 64 24.44 -6.57 -13.42
C LYS A 64 25.34 -5.70 -14.32
N ARG A 65 26.47 -5.19 -13.81
CA ARG A 65 27.32 -4.25 -14.54
C ARG A 65 28.76 -4.14 -14.01
N ASN A 66 29.63 -3.61 -14.89
CA ASN A 66 30.98 -3.16 -14.56
C ASN A 66 31.09 -1.65 -14.79
N LEU A 67 31.35 -0.88 -13.73
CA LEU A 67 31.47 0.57 -13.73
C LEU A 67 32.95 0.96 -13.67
N VAL A 68 33.44 1.64 -14.71
CA VAL A 68 34.81 2.18 -14.76
C VAL A 68 34.75 3.70 -14.90
N ARG A 69 35.34 4.45 -13.97
CA ARG A 69 35.36 5.92 -13.99
C ARG A 69 36.74 6.48 -13.64
N ARG A 70 37.19 7.47 -14.40
CA ARG A 70 38.37 8.28 -14.06
C ARG A 70 37.97 9.34 -13.05
N ILE A 71 38.66 9.41 -11.92
CA ILE A 71 38.42 10.38 -10.85
C ILE A 71 39.45 11.51 -10.98
N THR A 72 38.97 12.76 -10.92
CA THR A 72 39.82 13.94 -11.12
C THR A 72 40.02 14.73 -9.84
N ALA A 73 38.99 14.85 -9.00
CA ALA A 73 39.03 15.68 -7.79
C ALA A 73 37.95 15.27 -6.78
N VAL A 74 38.07 15.77 -5.54
CA VAL A 74 36.99 15.76 -4.55
C VAL A 74 36.01 16.88 -4.87
N GLY A 75 34.72 16.57 -4.90
CA GLY A 75 33.65 17.57 -4.99
C GLY A 75 33.20 18.06 -3.62
N ALA A 76 32.79 17.13 -2.74
CA ALA A 76 32.38 17.45 -1.38
C ALA A 76 32.58 16.24 -0.44
N GLU A 77 33.09 16.49 0.76
CA GLU A 77 33.26 15.47 1.81
C GLU A 77 32.37 15.82 3.02
N ARG A 78 31.50 14.89 3.43
CA ARG A 78 30.58 15.02 4.57
C ARG A 78 30.59 13.72 5.39
N PRO A 79 30.17 13.72 6.66
CA PRO A 79 30.11 12.49 7.45
C PRO A 79 29.25 11.41 6.77
N GLY A 80 29.90 10.30 6.37
CA GLY A 80 29.23 9.20 5.68
C GLY A 80 28.84 9.47 4.22
N ARG A 81 29.39 10.52 3.58
CA ARG A 81 29.19 10.81 2.16
C ARG A 81 30.41 11.49 1.54
N LEU A 82 30.81 11.04 0.36
CA LEU A 82 31.89 11.64 -0.42
C LEU A 82 31.46 11.76 -1.89
N ASP A 83 31.34 12.99 -2.38
CA ASP A 83 31.13 13.27 -3.80
C ASP A 83 32.49 13.48 -4.48
N VAL A 84 32.79 12.72 -5.52
CA VAL A 84 34.00 12.90 -6.34
C VAL A 84 33.63 13.32 -7.76
N ILE A 85 34.50 14.12 -8.37
CA ILE A 85 34.37 14.56 -9.76
C ILE A 85 35.00 13.48 -10.63
N THR A 86 34.24 13.00 -11.62
CA THR A 86 34.68 12.01 -12.59
C THR A 86 34.72 12.60 -13.98
N GLU A 87 35.47 11.96 -14.87
CA GLU A 87 35.42 12.25 -16.29
C GLU A 87 34.65 11.15 -17.03
N LYS A 88 33.59 11.55 -17.74
CA LYS A 88 32.81 10.67 -18.62
C LYS A 88 33.41 10.64 -20.04
N PHE A 89 32.94 9.68 -20.84
CA PHE A 89 33.27 9.58 -22.26
C PHE A 89 33.07 10.93 -22.96
N GLY A 90 34.06 11.39 -23.74
CA GLY A 90 34.05 12.73 -24.36
C GLY A 90 34.50 13.89 -23.45
N LYS A 91 35.25 13.62 -22.37
CA LYS A 91 35.83 14.61 -21.43
C LYS A 91 34.81 15.49 -20.70
N ARG A 92 33.55 15.01 -20.56
CA ARG A 92 32.53 15.74 -19.81
C ARG A 92 32.67 15.45 -18.32
N PRO A 93 32.61 16.47 -17.44
CA PRO A 93 32.62 16.24 -16.00
C PRO A 93 31.35 15.51 -15.56
N GLY A 94 31.50 14.57 -14.65
CA GLY A 94 30.45 13.84 -13.96
C GLY A 94 30.68 13.86 -12.45
N THR A 95 29.68 13.40 -11.69
CA THR A 95 29.80 13.23 -10.24
C THR A 95 29.49 11.80 -9.89
N LEU A 96 30.32 11.23 -9.02
CA LEU A 96 30.13 9.91 -8.45
C LEU A 96 30.08 10.08 -6.92
N THR A 97 29.04 9.55 -6.30
CA THR A 97 28.78 9.73 -4.87
C THR A 97 29.00 8.41 -4.14
N PHE A 98 29.90 8.42 -3.17
CA PHE A 98 30.03 7.38 -2.16
C PHE A 98 29.16 7.72 -0.96
N PHE A 99 28.40 6.76 -0.42
CA PHE A 99 27.60 6.98 0.79
C PHE A 99 27.50 5.71 1.64
N ASP A 100 27.42 5.86 2.97
CA ASP A 100 27.29 4.76 3.92
C ASP A 100 25.81 4.52 4.24
N ALA A 101 25.24 3.41 3.77
CA ALA A 101 23.84 3.05 4.00
C ALA A 101 23.54 2.69 5.47
N GLY A 102 24.56 2.30 6.24
CA GLY A 102 24.45 2.00 7.67
C GLY A 102 24.21 3.25 8.54
N ARG A 103 24.21 4.45 7.96
CA ARG A 103 23.86 5.70 8.64
C ARG A 103 22.40 6.09 8.36
N PRO A 104 21.57 6.37 9.39
CA PRO A 104 20.18 6.78 9.22
C PRO A 104 19.99 7.99 8.28
N ALA A 105 20.90 8.97 8.35
CA ALA A 105 20.87 10.18 7.51
C ALA A 105 20.97 9.89 6.00
N ASN A 106 21.49 8.73 5.60
CA ASN A 106 21.71 8.35 4.21
C ASN A 106 20.66 7.39 3.64
N GLN A 107 19.74 6.86 4.47
CA GLN A 107 18.69 5.94 3.99
C GLN A 107 17.80 6.58 2.91
N PHE A 108 17.51 7.88 3.05
CA PHE A 108 16.73 8.63 2.06
C PHE A 108 17.47 8.83 0.73
N LEU A 109 18.81 8.88 0.75
CA LEU A 109 19.64 8.96 -0.45
C LEU A 109 19.60 7.63 -1.21
N GLY A 110 19.72 6.51 -0.51
CA GLY A 110 19.58 5.17 -1.10
C GLY A 110 18.25 5.02 -1.83
N LYS A 111 17.13 5.37 -1.17
CA LYS A 111 15.80 5.35 -1.80
C LYS A 111 15.69 6.30 -2.99
N ARG A 112 16.25 7.51 -2.91
CA ARG A 112 16.24 8.48 -4.02
C ARG A 112 17.04 7.97 -5.23
N ALA A 113 18.17 7.33 -4.98
CA ALA A 113 19.01 6.74 -6.02
C ALA A 113 18.27 5.67 -6.81
N VAL A 114 17.68 4.70 -6.10
CA VAL A 114 16.86 3.63 -6.70
C VAL A 114 15.74 4.21 -7.55
N ARG A 115 15.04 5.24 -7.07
CA ARG A 115 13.99 5.92 -7.85
C ARG A 115 14.52 6.55 -9.14
N LEU A 116 15.67 7.22 -9.08
CA LEU A 116 16.27 7.86 -10.25
C LEU A 116 16.80 6.83 -11.25
N ALA A 117 17.40 5.73 -10.77
CA ALA A 117 17.83 4.61 -11.59
C ALA A 117 16.65 3.98 -12.33
N PHE A 118 15.60 3.64 -11.58
CA PHE A 118 14.38 3.09 -12.17
C PHE A 118 13.73 4.06 -13.15
N ARG A 119 13.74 5.36 -12.89
CA ARG A 119 13.26 6.37 -13.85
C ARG A 119 13.98 6.29 -15.20
N GLU A 120 15.29 6.02 -15.20
CA GLU A 120 16.06 5.84 -16.44
C GLU A 120 15.74 4.52 -17.13
N HIS A 121 15.54 3.42 -16.39
CA HIS A 121 15.02 2.18 -16.96
C HIS A 121 13.64 2.37 -17.59
N PHE A 122 12.75 3.06 -16.88
CA PHE A 122 11.42 3.39 -17.36
C PHE A 122 11.45 4.25 -18.63
N ARG A 123 12.38 5.21 -18.74
CA ARG A 123 12.63 5.95 -19.98
C ARG A 123 12.97 5.03 -21.15
N ARG A 124 13.83 4.03 -20.93
CA ARG A 124 14.26 3.08 -21.97
C ARG A 124 13.09 2.22 -22.44
N PHE A 125 12.26 1.70 -21.52
CA PHE A 125 11.05 0.94 -21.87
C PHE A 125 10.11 1.75 -22.76
N LEU A 126 9.80 2.98 -22.34
CA LEU A 126 8.89 3.85 -23.09
C LEU A 126 9.44 4.22 -24.48
N ARG A 127 10.74 4.53 -24.60
CA ARG A 127 11.35 4.86 -25.90
C ARG A 127 11.44 3.67 -26.85
N ARG A 128 11.60 2.45 -26.32
CA ARG A 128 11.62 1.22 -27.11
C ARG A 128 10.24 0.92 -27.73
N ARG A 129 9.18 1.03 -26.92
CA ARG A 129 7.81 0.68 -27.35
C ARG A 129 7.11 1.80 -28.12
N PHE A 130 7.35 3.06 -27.75
CA PHE A 130 6.62 4.22 -28.30
C PHE A 130 7.56 5.13 -29.11
N THR A 131 8.18 4.58 -30.16
CA THR A 131 9.17 5.28 -31.01
C THR A 131 8.64 6.56 -31.64
N ASP A 132 7.37 6.57 -32.04
CA ASP A 132 6.72 7.72 -32.69
C ASP A 132 6.12 8.73 -31.70
N TRP A 133 6.23 8.49 -30.40
CA TRP A 133 5.69 9.37 -29.38
C TRP A 133 6.79 10.20 -28.74
N LYS A 134 6.50 11.49 -28.53
CA LYS A 134 7.38 12.38 -27.78
C LYS A 134 7.18 12.17 -26.29
N LEU A 135 8.20 11.65 -25.60
CA LEU A 135 8.28 11.67 -24.14
C LEU A 135 8.41 13.12 -23.66
N SER A 136 7.28 13.71 -23.27
CA SER A 136 7.16 15.14 -22.93
C SER A 136 7.47 15.42 -21.47
N GLU A 137 7.22 14.45 -20.59
CA GLU A 137 7.57 14.52 -19.17
C GLU A 137 8.03 13.15 -18.66
N LEU A 138 8.99 13.16 -17.75
CA LEU A 138 9.41 11.99 -16.98
C LEU A 138 9.92 12.43 -15.61
N THR A 139 9.20 12.08 -14.55
CA THR A 139 9.44 12.59 -13.19
C THR A 139 9.23 11.53 -12.11
N THR A 140 9.86 11.74 -10.96
CA THR A 140 9.63 11.03 -9.69
C THR A 140 9.47 12.04 -8.55
N GLU A 141 9.18 13.30 -8.88
CA GLU A 141 9.08 14.38 -7.90
C GLU A 141 7.81 14.25 -7.07
N GLN A 142 7.83 14.77 -5.84
CA GLN A 142 6.65 14.74 -4.99
C GLN A 142 5.80 15.97 -5.27
N ASP A 143 4.49 15.77 -5.36
CA ASP A 143 3.51 16.85 -5.42
C ASP A 143 2.37 16.52 -4.45
N LEU A 144 2.37 17.15 -3.28
CA LEU A 144 1.36 16.86 -2.25
C LEU A 144 0.00 17.46 -2.60
N GLU A 145 -0.02 18.61 -3.28
CA GLU A 145 -1.25 19.29 -3.70
C GLU A 145 -2.06 18.41 -4.65
N HIS A 146 -1.37 17.77 -5.59
CA HIS A 146 -1.98 16.88 -6.59
C HIS A 146 -1.87 15.39 -6.23
N SER A 147 -1.43 15.07 -5.01
CA SER A 147 -1.31 13.70 -4.50
C SER A 147 -0.41 12.78 -5.36
N LEU A 148 0.63 13.34 -5.97
CA LEU A 148 1.61 12.60 -6.77
C LEU A 148 2.77 12.11 -5.89
N SER A 149 2.78 10.81 -5.64
CA SER A 149 3.77 10.15 -4.78
C SER A 149 5.15 10.02 -5.43
N PRO A 150 6.26 10.33 -4.76
CA PRO A 150 7.59 10.16 -5.35
C PRO A 150 7.95 8.69 -5.59
N SER A 151 7.25 7.73 -4.96
CA SER A 151 7.58 6.30 -5.02
C SER A 151 7.51 5.69 -6.42
N TYR A 152 6.77 6.32 -7.34
CA TYR A 152 6.56 5.80 -8.69
C TYR A 152 7.10 6.77 -9.73
N ALA A 153 7.77 6.24 -10.75
CA ALA A 153 8.16 7.04 -11.90
C ALA A 153 6.92 7.31 -12.76
N ARG A 154 6.69 8.57 -13.13
CA ARG A 154 5.58 9.00 -13.98
C ARG A 154 6.11 9.59 -15.26
N ALA A 155 5.41 9.32 -16.35
CA ALA A 155 5.73 9.86 -17.65
C ALA A 155 4.47 10.30 -18.40
N PHE A 156 4.69 11.22 -19.33
CA PHE A 156 3.69 11.72 -20.24
C PHE A 156 4.22 11.66 -21.68
N LEU A 157 3.51 10.93 -22.54
CA LEU A 157 3.84 10.80 -23.95
C LEU A 157 2.82 11.58 -24.80
N LYS A 158 3.29 12.24 -25.87
CA LYS A 158 2.47 13.00 -26.82
C LYS A 158 2.69 12.53 -28.27
N LYS A 159 1.61 12.40 -29.04
CA LYS A 159 1.64 12.20 -30.51
C LYS A 159 0.52 13.01 -31.15
N GLY A 160 0.85 14.18 -31.70
CA GLY A 160 -0.14 15.14 -32.19
C GLY A 160 -1.07 15.62 -31.08
N GLN A 161 -2.39 15.47 -31.26
CA GLN A 161 -3.41 15.81 -30.26
C GLN A 161 -3.69 14.68 -29.24
N ARG A 162 -2.95 13.56 -29.34
CA ARG A 162 -3.11 12.39 -28.48
C ARG A 162 -2.06 12.39 -27.38
N GLY A 163 -2.43 11.91 -26.20
CA GLY A 163 -1.56 11.77 -25.04
C GLY A 163 -1.74 10.44 -24.33
N LEU A 164 -0.66 9.93 -23.72
CA LEU A 164 -0.69 8.75 -22.87
C LEU A 164 -0.05 9.07 -21.52
N ALA A 165 -0.74 8.69 -20.45
CA ALA A 165 -0.18 8.66 -19.10
C ALA A 165 0.59 7.34 -18.93
N ALA A 166 1.76 7.38 -18.32
CA ALA A 166 2.46 6.17 -17.94
C ALA A 166 3.01 6.27 -16.52
N ILE A 167 2.99 5.16 -15.79
CA ILE A 167 3.52 5.06 -14.44
C ILE A 167 4.26 3.73 -14.26
N GLY A 168 5.37 3.74 -13.55
CA GLY A 168 6.20 2.56 -13.29
C GLY A 168 6.51 2.38 -11.81
N CYS A 169 6.45 1.13 -11.36
CA CYS A 169 6.88 0.68 -10.04
C CYS A 169 8.27 0.05 -10.14
N SER A 170 9.22 0.48 -9.30
CA SER A 170 10.48 -0.25 -9.13
C SER A 170 10.27 -1.52 -8.29
N ALA A 171 11.22 -2.46 -8.34
CA ALA A 171 11.18 -3.69 -7.51
C ALA A 171 11.16 -3.38 -6.00
N GLU A 172 11.78 -2.28 -5.59
CA GLU A 172 11.85 -1.82 -4.19
C GLU A 172 10.60 -1.05 -3.73
N SER A 173 9.68 -0.73 -4.64
CA SER A 173 8.48 0.06 -4.34
C SER A 173 7.27 -0.84 -4.14
N ASN A 174 6.33 -0.42 -3.30
CA ASN A 174 5.10 -1.18 -3.08
C ASN A 174 4.24 -1.18 -4.36
N ALA A 175 4.07 -2.35 -4.99
CA ALA A 175 3.28 -2.52 -6.20
C ALA A 175 1.77 -2.25 -5.99
N ASP A 176 1.24 -2.50 -4.79
CA ASP A 176 -0.19 -2.39 -4.52
C ASP A 176 -0.72 -0.96 -4.70
N GLY A 177 0.10 0.05 -4.41
CA GLY A 177 -0.29 1.45 -4.56
C GLY A 177 -0.24 1.96 -6.01
N LEU A 178 0.37 1.21 -6.95
CA LEU A 178 0.65 1.71 -8.30
C LEU A 178 -0.61 2.16 -9.03
N LEU A 179 -1.69 1.36 -8.96
CA LEU A 179 -2.93 1.68 -9.66
C LEU A 179 -3.58 2.97 -9.11
N THR A 180 -3.62 3.15 -7.79
CA THR A 180 -4.13 4.36 -7.14
C THR A 180 -3.44 5.60 -7.71
N PHE A 181 -2.10 5.62 -7.68
CA PHE A 181 -1.33 6.77 -8.17
C PHE A 181 -1.34 6.91 -9.68
N GLY A 182 -1.49 5.80 -10.42
CA GLY A 182 -1.65 5.80 -11.87
C GLY A 182 -2.95 6.48 -12.31
N LEU A 183 -4.07 6.19 -11.64
CA LEU A 183 -5.36 6.84 -11.92
C LEU A 183 -5.33 8.33 -11.56
N ILE A 184 -4.66 8.70 -10.46
CA ILE A 184 -4.45 10.10 -10.09
C ILE A 184 -3.60 10.81 -11.16
N TRP A 185 -2.53 10.18 -11.63
CA TRP A 185 -1.69 10.75 -12.69
C TRP A 185 -2.45 10.96 -13.99
N LEU A 186 -3.26 9.99 -14.40
CA LEU A 186 -4.13 10.09 -15.58
C LEU A 186 -5.11 11.26 -15.44
N ASP A 187 -5.77 11.39 -14.29
CA ASP A 187 -6.73 12.48 -14.02
C ASP A 187 -6.03 13.84 -14.01
N TYR A 188 -4.87 13.95 -13.34
CA TYR A 188 -4.05 15.15 -13.31
C TYR A 188 -3.67 15.62 -14.72
N LEU A 189 -3.17 14.70 -15.57
CA LEU A 189 -2.82 15.05 -16.96
C LEU A 189 -4.04 15.51 -17.77
N ARG A 190 -5.21 14.91 -17.57
CA ARG A 190 -6.46 15.35 -18.23
C ARG A 190 -6.88 16.75 -17.79
N GLN A 191 -6.72 17.08 -16.51
CA GLN A 191 -7.03 18.40 -15.99
C GLN A 191 -6.03 19.47 -16.48
N ARG A 192 -4.74 19.12 -16.55
CA ARG A 192 -3.64 20.00 -16.97
C ARG A 192 -3.62 20.24 -18.48
N GLU A 193 -3.80 19.18 -19.28
CA GLU A 193 -3.61 19.19 -20.72
C GLU A 193 -4.95 19.22 -21.48
N ARG A 194 -5.82 20.19 -21.16
CA ARG A 194 -7.21 20.27 -21.66
C ARG A 194 -7.38 20.30 -23.19
N LYS A 195 -6.32 20.61 -23.93
CA LYS A 195 -6.31 20.65 -25.40
C LYS A 195 -5.99 19.30 -26.03
N LEU A 196 -5.49 18.34 -25.25
CA LEU A 196 -5.08 17.02 -25.71
C LEU A 196 -6.09 15.96 -25.26
N THR A 197 -6.24 14.92 -26.06
CA THR A 197 -6.98 13.72 -25.67
C THR A 197 -6.02 12.76 -24.97
N ILE A 198 -6.10 12.66 -23.64
CA ILE A 198 -5.32 11.67 -22.88
C ILE A 198 -6.08 10.33 -22.89
N GLU A 199 -5.60 9.41 -23.70
CA GLU A 199 -6.32 8.19 -24.12
C GLU A 199 -6.27 7.08 -23.09
N GLY A 200 -5.16 6.95 -22.38
CA GLY A 200 -4.89 5.77 -21.59
C GLY A 200 -3.82 5.93 -20.53
N LEU A 201 -3.72 4.89 -19.70
CA LEU A 201 -2.75 4.72 -18.64
C LEU A 201 -1.95 3.42 -18.87
N LEU A 202 -0.64 3.57 -18.99
CA LEU A 202 0.33 2.49 -19.08
C LEU A 202 0.92 2.20 -17.69
N LEU A 203 0.87 0.96 -17.24
CA LEU A 203 1.34 0.51 -15.94
C LEU A 203 2.55 -0.43 -16.12
N TYR A 204 3.68 -0.09 -15.52
CA TYR A 204 4.89 -0.93 -15.57
C TYR A 204 5.19 -1.51 -14.19
N LEU A 205 5.25 -2.84 -14.12
CA LEU A 205 5.42 -3.59 -12.87
C LEU A 205 6.58 -4.59 -12.99
N PRO A 206 7.31 -4.87 -11.90
CA PRO A 206 8.22 -6.00 -11.86
C PRO A 206 7.47 -7.32 -12.06
N ALA A 207 8.13 -8.32 -12.65
CA ALA A 207 7.57 -9.66 -12.77
C ALA A 207 7.31 -10.30 -11.42
N GLY A 208 6.13 -10.93 -11.27
CA GLY A 208 5.72 -11.67 -10.07
C GLY A 208 4.86 -10.86 -9.09
N VAL A 209 4.67 -9.55 -9.33
CA VAL A 209 3.86 -8.68 -8.46
C VAL A 209 2.70 -7.99 -9.20
N GLU A 210 2.46 -8.35 -10.46
CA GLU A 210 1.44 -7.71 -11.31
C GLU A 210 0.01 -8.18 -11.07
N ARG A 211 -0.16 -9.36 -10.44
CA ARG A 211 -1.44 -10.08 -10.34
C ARG A 211 -2.57 -9.22 -9.79
N ASN A 212 -2.37 -8.56 -8.65
CA ASN A 212 -3.39 -7.72 -8.02
C ASN A 212 -3.79 -6.55 -8.93
N THR A 213 -2.81 -5.91 -9.58
CA THR A 213 -3.09 -4.82 -10.52
C THR A 213 -3.91 -5.33 -11.72
N CYS A 214 -3.55 -6.47 -12.29
CA CYS A 214 -4.28 -7.05 -13.43
C CYS A 214 -5.72 -7.43 -13.05
N LEU A 215 -5.94 -8.02 -11.87
CA LEU A 215 -7.29 -8.31 -11.36
C LEU A 215 -8.12 -7.03 -11.20
N ARG A 216 -7.55 -5.95 -10.63
CA ARG A 216 -8.23 -4.66 -10.46
C ARG A 216 -8.61 -4.03 -11.81
N LEU A 217 -7.73 -4.11 -12.81
CA LEU A 217 -7.95 -3.49 -14.13
C LEU A 217 -9.16 -4.06 -14.88
N ARG A 218 -9.49 -5.34 -14.65
CA ARG A 218 -10.69 -5.96 -15.24
C ARG A 218 -12.00 -5.33 -14.77
N TRP A 219 -11.95 -4.63 -13.65
CA TRP A 219 -13.09 -3.97 -13.04
C TRP A 219 -13.04 -2.44 -13.16
N LEU A 220 -12.13 -1.93 -13.98
CA LEU A 220 -12.19 -0.55 -14.45
C LEU A 220 -13.09 -0.42 -15.68
N ASN A 221 -13.61 0.78 -15.91
CA ASN A 221 -14.46 1.09 -17.04
C ASN A 221 -13.60 1.23 -18.31
N PRO A 222 -13.68 0.31 -19.28
CA PRO A 222 -12.86 0.35 -20.50
C PRO A 222 -13.20 1.54 -21.41
N ARG A 223 -14.35 2.19 -21.23
CA ARG A 223 -14.71 3.42 -21.95
C ARG A 223 -14.10 4.67 -21.34
N SER A 224 -13.58 4.59 -20.11
CA SER A 224 -13.00 5.75 -19.41
C SER A 224 -11.56 6.05 -19.85
N ALA A 225 -10.78 5.01 -20.14
CA ALA A 225 -9.42 5.08 -20.65
C ALA A 225 -8.98 3.68 -21.14
N ALA A 226 -7.98 3.63 -22.02
CA ALA A 226 -7.25 2.41 -22.30
C ALA A 226 -6.28 2.11 -21.15
N PHE A 227 -6.29 0.88 -20.63
CA PHE A 227 -5.37 0.45 -19.58
C PHE A 227 -4.48 -0.67 -20.12
N GLU A 228 -3.17 -0.50 -20.03
CA GLU A 228 -2.20 -1.52 -20.44
C GLU A 228 -1.21 -1.79 -19.32
N VAL A 229 -0.89 -3.08 -19.11
CA VAL A 229 0.13 -3.51 -18.16
C VAL A 229 1.31 -4.08 -18.92
N SER A 230 2.51 -3.67 -18.55
CA SER A 230 3.75 -4.27 -18.98
C SER A 230 4.53 -4.76 -17.77
N VAL A 231 5.03 -5.98 -17.86
CA VAL A 231 5.82 -6.62 -16.82
C VAL A 231 7.27 -6.62 -17.26
N PHE A 232 8.18 -6.22 -16.39
CA PHE A 232 9.61 -6.26 -16.69
C PHE A 232 10.37 -7.22 -15.79
N SER A 233 11.37 -7.88 -16.37
CA SER A 233 12.34 -8.71 -15.64
C SER A 233 13.51 -7.86 -15.16
N GLU A 234 14.33 -8.43 -14.26
CA GLU A 234 15.58 -7.78 -13.82
C GLU A 234 16.56 -7.51 -14.99
N GLN A 235 16.43 -8.25 -16.09
CA GLN A 235 17.26 -8.10 -17.29
C GLN A 235 16.79 -6.95 -18.20
N GLY A 236 15.67 -6.28 -17.86
CA GLY A 236 15.17 -5.11 -18.59
C GLY A 236 14.38 -5.43 -19.87
N ALA A 237 14.02 -6.69 -20.10
CA ALA A 237 12.96 -7.04 -21.04
C ALA A 237 11.60 -6.66 -20.42
N ASP A 238 10.70 -6.06 -21.22
CA ASP A 238 9.33 -5.76 -20.82
C ASP A 238 8.34 -6.42 -21.79
N ASP A 239 7.33 -7.09 -21.25
CA ASP A 239 6.32 -7.82 -21.99
C ASP A 239 4.92 -7.32 -21.64
N CYS A 240 4.06 -7.20 -22.65
CA CYS A 240 2.68 -6.78 -22.44
C CYS A 240 1.85 -7.94 -21.86
N VAL A 241 1.06 -7.64 -20.84
CA VAL A 241 0.17 -8.62 -20.20
C VAL A 241 -1.19 -8.63 -20.88
N ASP A 242 -1.73 -9.83 -21.12
CA ASP A 242 -3.13 -10.01 -21.46
C ASP A 242 -3.97 -10.16 -20.18
N LEU A 243 -4.86 -9.20 -19.93
CA LEU A 243 -5.72 -9.22 -18.73
C LEU A 243 -6.67 -10.43 -18.69
N ARG A 244 -6.92 -11.10 -19.81
CA ARG A 244 -7.77 -12.31 -19.87
C ARG A 244 -7.14 -13.49 -19.15
N ASP A 245 -5.81 -13.54 -19.05
CA ASP A 245 -5.07 -14.57 -18.33
C ASP A 245 -5.22 -14.42 -16.80
N TYR A 246 -5.71 -13.25 -16.35
CA TYR A 246 -5.86 -12.89 -14.96
C TYR A 246 -7.34 -12.90 -14.57
N GLY A 247 -7.85 -14.06 -14.12
CA GLY A 247 -9.24 -14.17 -13.64
C GLY A 247 -9.45 -15.01 -12.41
N ASN A 248 -8.47 -15.83 -12.06
CA ASN A 248 -8.54 -16.63 -10.84
C ASN A 248 -8.00 -15.79 -9.69
N THR A 249 -8.79 -15.66 -8.65
CA THR A 249 -8.36 -15.02 -7.40
C THR A 249 -7.76 -16.10 -6.51
N ASP A 250 -6.58 -15.85 -5.94
CA ASP A 250 -5.97 -16.78 -4.98
C ASP A 250 -6.57 -16.53 -3.59
N THR A 251 -7.71 -17.17 -3.35
CA THR A 251 -8.53 -16.97 -2.16
C THR A 251 -9.31 -18.23 -1.85
N HIS A 252 -9.54 -18.48 -0.57
CA HIS A 252 -10.31 -19.61 -0.09
C HIS A 252 -11.39 -19.16 0.89
N MET A 253 -12.52 -19.86 0.84
CA MET A 253 -13.60 -19.67 1.79
C MET A 253 -13.57 -20.79 2.80
N GLU A 254 -13.24 -20.46 4.03
CA GLU A 254 -13.30 -21.40 5.14
C GLU A 254 -14.76 -21.61 5.58
N PRO A 255 -15.12 -22.80 6.10
CA PRO A 255 -16.43 -23.00 6.70
C PRO A 255 -16.70 -22.03 7.84
N CYS A 256 -17.89 -21.44 7.86
CA CYS A 256 -18.38 -20.63 8.96
C CYS A 256 -18.93 -21.56 10.05
N LEU A 257 -18.17 -21.70 11.14
CA LEU A 257 -18.57 -22.49 12.30
C LEU A 257 -19.39 -21.62 13.26
N SER A 258 -20.45 -22.20 13.84
CA SER A 258 -21.19 -21.53 14.91
C SER A 258 -20.37 -21.55 16.20
N ALA A 259 -20.42 -20.45 16.96
CA ALA A 259 -19.73 -20.38 18.25
C ALA A 259 -20.25 -21.44 19.24
N GLU A 260 -21.53 -21.77 19.16
CA GLU A 260 -22.15 -22.85 19.95
C GLU A 260 -21.55 -24.23 19.66
N ALA A 261 -21.08 -24.48 18.44
CA ALA A 261 -20.46 -25.76 18.08
C ALA A 261 -19.01 -25.88 18.59
N VAL A 262 -18.34 -24.77 18.85
CA VAL A 262 -16.90 -24.73 19.17
C VAL A 262 -16.62 -24.38 20.63
N CYS A 263 -17.49 -23.59 21.27
CA CYS A 263 -17.33 -23.15 22.64
C CYS A 263 -17.66 -24.28 23.62
N PRO A 264 -16.73 -24.70 24.50
CA PRO A 264 -17.01 -25.67 25.54
C PRO A 264 -18.17 -25.25 26.46
N PRO A 265 -18.99 -26.20 26.97
CA PRO A 265 -20.13 -25.88 27.84
C PRO A 265 -19.77 -25.08 29.08
N ASP A 266 -18.61 -25.33 29.69
CA ASP A 266 -18.08 -24.65 30.86
C ASP A 266 -17.71 -23.18 30.58
N LEU A 267 -17.20 -22.89 29.38
CA LEU A 267 -16.92 -21.51 28.95
C LEU A 267 -18.15 -20.77 28.43
N THR A 268 -19.23 -21.49 28.11
CA THR A 268 -20.47 -20.89 27.58
C THR A 268 -21.16 -19.99 28.60
N GLU A 269 -21.16 -20.36 29.88
CA GLU A 269 -21.70 -19.50 30.94
C GLU A 269 -20.83 -18.27 31.15
N LEU A 270 -19.50 -18.45 31.19
CA LEU A 270 -18.56 -17.34 31.34
C LEU A 270 -18.63 -16.36 30.17
N ALA A 271 -18.79 -16.86 28.93
CA ALA A 271 -19.02 -16.04 27.76
C ALA A 271 -20.28 -15.19 27.91
N ARG A 272 -21.40 -15.79 28.35
CA ARG A 272 -22.66 -15.07 28.62
C ARG A 272 -22.49 -13.98 29.67
N LEU A 273 -21.76 -14.26 30.76
CA LEU A 273 -21.48 -13.29 31.81
C LEU A 273 -20.66 -12.10 31.27
N ILE A 274 -19.59 -12.37 30.52
CA ILE A 274 -18.74 -11.32 29.93
C ILE A 274 -19.53 -10.49 28.89
N SER A 275 -20.34 -11.14 28.05
CA SER A 275 -21.23 -10.45 27.11
C SER A 275 -22.27 -9.56 27.80
N GLY A 276 -22.66 -9.88 29.04
CA GLY A 276 -23.59 -9.08 29.84
C GLY A 276 -22.97 -7.83 30.47
N ILE A 277 -21.65 -7.68 30.45
CA ILE A 277 -20.97 -6.49 30.98
C ILE A 277 -21.27 -5.29 30.07
N ARG A 278 -21.60 -4.14 30.68
CA ARG A 278 -21.83 -2.89 29.96
C ARG A 278 -20.62 -2.53 29.07
N ASP A 279 -20.90 -1.98 27.89
CA ASP A 279 -19.91 -1.57 26.86
C ASP A 279 -19.12 -2.72 26.21
N VAL A 280 -19.40 -3.98 26.55
CA VAL A 280 -18.83 -5.15 25.86
C VAL A 280 -19.65 -5.49 24.62
N THR A 281 -18.96 -5.63 23.50
CA THR A 281 -19.49 -6.21 22.26
C THR A 281 -18.86 -7.58 22.05
N THR A 282 -19.69 -8.57 21.75
CA THR A 282 -19.23 -9.93 21.41
C THR A 282 -19.31 -10.14 19.91
N LEU A 283 -18.21 -10.56 19.31
CA LEU A 283 -18.14 -10.91 17.89
C LEU A 283 -17.73 -12.37 17.76
N ALA A 284 -18.53 -13.15 17.02
CA ALA A 284 -18.15 -14.49 16.60
C ALA A 284 -17.23 -14.40 15.38
N SER A 285 -16.09 -15.08 15.45
CA SER A 285 -15.22 -15.32 14.32
C SER A 285 -15.80 -16.42 13.43
N LYS A 286 -15.36 -16.46 12.16
CA LYS A 286 -15.68 -17.55 11.22
C LYS A 286 -15.33 -18.95 11.75
N ASN A 287 -14.34 -19.06 12.66
CA ASN A 287 -13.91 -20.34 13.25
C ASN A 287 -14.71 -20.73 14.51
N GLY A 288 -15.79 -20.02 14.83
CA GLY A 288 -16.55 -20.22 16.07
C GLY A 288 -15.87 -19.66 17.33
N GLU A 289 -14.74 -18.96 17.20
CA GLU A 289 -14.12 -18.24 18.31
C GLU A 289 -14.97 -17.02 18.72
N LEU A 290 -14.96 -16.66 20.00
CA LEU A 290 -15.64 -15.47 20.50
C LEU A 290 -14.61 -14.39 20.86
N SER A 291 -14.73 -13.20 20.27
CA SER A 291 -13.95 -12.02 20.61
C SER A 291 -14.81 -11.04 21.41
N PHE A 292 -14.32 -10.60 22.56
CA PHE A 292 -14.98 -9.61 23.42
C PHE A 292 -14.21 -8.29 23.31
N ARG A 293 -14.94 -7.23 22.96
CA ARG A 293 -14.36 -5.95 22.58
C ARG A 293 -15.02 -4.79 23.31
N ILE A 294 -14.24 -3.75 23.61
CA ILE A 294 -14.72 -2.47 24.11
C ILE A 294 -14.51 -1.45 23.00
N ARG A 295 -15.59 -1.07 22.31
CA ARG A 295 -15.55 -0.13 21.18
C ARG A 295 -14.44 -0.51 20.18
N GLY A 296 -14.48 -1.77 19.75
CA GLY A 296 -13.54 -2.36 18.80
C GLY A 296 -12.25 -2.94 19.39
N LEU A 297 -11.81 -2.50 20.57
CA LEU A 297 -10.57 -2.98 21.17
C LEU A 297 -10.79 -4.34 21.85
N GLU A 298 -10.13 -5.39 21.37
CA GLU A 298 -10.25 -6.73 21.94
C GLU A 298 -9.54 -6.83 23.29
N PHE A 299 -10.32 -7.07 24.35
CA PHE A 299 -9.79 -7.31 25.70
C PHE A 299 -9.86 -8.78 26.10
N ALA A 300 -10.73 -9.58 25.49
CA ALA A 300 -10.79 -11.02 25.76
C ALA A 300 -11.18 -11.82 24.51
N ARG A 301 -10.80 -13.09 24.48
CA ARG A 301 -11.16 -14.04 23.42
C ARG A 301 -11.34 -15.44 24.00
N ILE A 302 -12.31 -16.19 23.50
CA ILE A 302 -12.41 -17.64 23.66
C ILE A 302 -12.01 -18.30 22.35
N ALA A 303 -10.89 -19.02 22.38
CA ALA A 303 -10.34 -19.74 21.24
C ALA A 303 -9.68 -21.04 21.73
N GLY A 304 -9.78 -22.12 20.95
CA GLY A 304 -9.18 -23.41 21.30
C GLY A 304 -9.63 -23.96 22.67
N GLY A 305 -10.87 -23.67 23.06
CA GLY A 305 -11.43 -24.08 24.36
C GLY A 305 -10.83 -23.39 25.58
N ARG A 306 -10.24 -22.20 25.42
CA ARG A 306 -9.69 -21.41 26.53
C ARG A 306 -10.13 -19.95 26.43
N LEU A 307 -10.44 -19.34 27.58
CA LEU A 307 -10.58 -17.89 27.69
C LEU A 307 -9.20 -17.27 27.89
N GLN A 308 -8.90 -16.23 27.13
CA GLN A 308 -7.75 -15.36 27.31
C GLN A 308 -8.23 -13.91 27.46
N PHE A 309 -7.67 -13.14 28.38
CA PHE A 309 -8.03 -11.73 28.58
C PHE A 309 -6.83 -10.85 28.94
N GLY A 310 -6.94 -9.54 28.70
CA GLY A 310 -5.89 -8.53 28.84
C GLY A 310 -5.82 -7.63 27.60
N ILE A 311 -5.05 -6.53 27.65
CA ILE A 311 -4.87 -5.66 26.46
C ILE A 311 -3.52 -5.93 25.79
N GLU A 312 -2.42 -5.58 26.45
CA GLU A 312 -1.07 -5.80 25.91
C GLU A 312 -0.61 -7.25 26.05
N THR A 313 -0.84 -7.83 27.23
CA THR A 313 -0.50 -9.22 27.53
C THR A 313 -1.79 -9.96 27.86
N LYS A 314 -2.05 -11.05 27.13
CA LYS A 314 -3.20 -11.92 27.36
C LYS A 314 -2.83 -12.99 28.39
N GLN A 315 -3.62 -13.13 29.44
CA GLN A 315 -3.52 -14.19 30.44
C GLN A 315 -4.70 -15.16 30.31
N ILE A 316 -4.51 -16.41 30.72
CA ILE A 316 -5.59 -17.41 30.72
C ILE A 316 -6.59 -17.03 31.80
N GLY A 317 -7.85 -16.88 31.41
CA GLY A 317 -8.95 -16.54 32.31
C GLY A 317 -9.76 -17.76 32.71
N THR A 318 -10.25 -17.74 33.95
CA THR A 318 -11.25 -18.68 34.47
C THR A 318 -12.41 -17.92 35.09
N ALA A 319 -13.43 -18.62 35.58
CA ALA A 319 -14.57 -17.99 36.27
C ALA A 319 -14.16 -17.12 37.47
N SER A 320 -13.03 -17.41 38.13
CA SER A 320 -12.52 -16.61 39.25
C SER A 320 -12.02 -15.22 38.84
N ASN A 321 -11.64 -15.03 37.58
CA ASN A 321 -11.15 -13.76 37.04
C ASN A 321 -12.28 -12.80 36.63
N LEU A 322 -13.56 -13.17 36.78
CA LEU A 322 -14.67 -12.35 36.28
C LEU A 322 -14.65 -10.91 36.83
N ARG A 323 -14.39 -10.74 38.13
CA ARG A 323 -14.29 -9.41 38.75
C ARG A 323 -13.11 -8.58 38.22
N GLU A 324 -12.02 -9.24 37.85
CA GLU A 324 -10.86 -8.58 37.25
C GLU A 324 -11.18 -8.13 35.82
N ILE A 325 -11.88 -8.97 35.06
CA ILE A 325 -12.37 -8.65 33.72
C ILE A 325 -13.34 -7.46 33.79
N GLU A 326 -14.30 -7.46 34.71
CA GLU A 326 -15.23 -6.34 34.91
C GLU A 326 -14.50 -5.02 35.21
N ARG A 327 -13.49 -5.04 36.08
CA ARG A 327 -12.66 -3.86 36.39
C ARG A 327 -11.89 -3.37 35.17
N LEU A 328 -11.26 -4.29 34.43
CA LEU A 328 -10.56 -3.96 33.19
C LEU A 328 -11.51 -3.30 32.18
N VAL A 329 -12.69 -3.89 31.98
CA VAL A 329 -13.70 -3.36 31.08
C VAL A 329 -14.13 -1.96 31.51
N PHE A 330 -14.41 -1.76 32.80
CA PHE A 330 -14.81 -0.46 33.33
C PHE A 330 -13.73 0.62 33.11
N GLU A 331 -12.47 0.31 33.42
CA GLU A 331 -11.35 1.24 33.25
C GLU A 331 -11.12 1.61 31.78
N VAL A 332 -11.06 0.61 30.90
CA VAL A 332 -10.87 0.84 29.46
C VAL A 332 -12.07 1.56 28.87
N ALA A 333 -13.31 1.20 29.23
CA ALA A 333 -14.51 1.87 28.75
C ALA A 333 -14.59 3.33 29.22
N ARG A 334 -14.08 3.65 30.41
CA ARG A 334 -13.99 5.04 30.87
C ARG A 334 -12.98 5.85 30.04
N LEU A 335 -11.79 5.28 29.77
CA LEU A 335 -10.71 5.97 29.05
C LEU A 335 -10.96 6.05 27.54
N ARG A 336 -11.49 4.98 26.93
CA ARG A 336 -11.84 4.89 25.51
C ARG A 336 -13.25 5.40 25.24
N SER A 337 -13.64 6.56 25.78
CA SER A 337 -15.00 7.11 25.66
C SER A 337 -15.02 8.42 24.87
N ARG A 338 -16.11 8.71 24.15
CA ARG A 338 -16.33 10.04 23.54
C ARG A 338 -16.21 11.18 24.57
N GLN A 339 -16.67 10.91 25.80
CA GLN A 339 -16.67 11.83 26.93
C GLN A 339 -15.37 11.77 27.76
N ALA A 340 -14.35 11.03 27.30
CA ALA A 340 -13.08 10.97 28.01
C ALA A 340 -12.48 12.37 28.15
N CYS A 341 -12.20 12.77 29.41
CA CYS A 341 -11.59 14.06 29.71
C CYS A 341 -10.18 14.17 29.13
N ASP A 342 -9.44 13.06 29.14
CA ASP A 342 -8.11 12.95 28.54
C ASP A 342 -8.18 12.17 27.22
N ARG A 343 -8.21 12.91 26.11
CA ARG A 343 -8.16 12.35 24.76
C ARG A 343 -6.74 12.05 24.27
N SER A 344 -5.72 12.43 25.04
CA SER A 344 -4.33 12.09 24.76
C SER A 344 -3.96 10.68 25.27
N ASN A 345 -4.83 10.08 26.09
CA ASN A 345 -4.66 8.73 26.58
C ASN A 345 -4.51 7.72 25.42
N PRO A 346 -3.53 6.79 25.47
CA PRO A 346 -3.31 5.81 24.40
C PRO A 346 -4.54 4.96 24.06
N PHE A 347 -5.40 4.62 25.02
CA PHE A 347 -6.62 3.85 24.72
C PHE A 347 -7.65 4.64 23.91
N TYR A 348 -7.63 5.97 23.94
CA TYR A 348 -8.54 6.80 23.15
C TYR A 348 -8.16 6.78 21.66
N SER A 349 -6.87 6.85 21.34
CA SER A 349 -6.36 6.93 19.97
C SER A 349 -6.05 5.57 19.33
N ARG A 350 -5.86 4.51 20.12
CA ARG A 350 -5.55 3.16 19.61
C ARG A 350 -6.65 2.61 18.69
N GLU A 351 -6.26 2.00 17.58
CA GLU A 351 -7.15 1.28 16.66
C GLU A 351 -8.46 2.05 16.35
N PRO A 352 -8.36 3.24 15.73
CA PRO A 352 -9.53 4.08 15.48
C PRO A 352 -10.49 3.43 14.46
N GLU A 353 -9.98 2.65 13.50
CA GLU A 353 -10.79 1.84 12.58
C GLU A 353 -11.63 0.81 13.34
N ALA A 354 -11.08 0.12 14.33
CA ALA A 354 -11.83 -0.86 15.11
C ALA A 354 -12.93 -0.20 15.94
N TRP A 355 -12.67 1.00 16.46
CA TRP A 355 -13.74 1.81 17.07
C TRP A 355 -14.81 2.09 16.03
N LEU A 356 -14.45 2.60 14.86
CA LEU A 356 -15.42 2.96 13.84
C LEU A 356 -16.25 1.75 13.38
N GLU A 357 -15.62 0.58 13.19
CA GLU A 357 -16.28 -0.70 12.93
C GLU A 357 -17.35 -1.00 13.98
N SER A 358 -17.00 -0.89 15.26
CA SER A 358 -17.95 -1.15 16.35
C SER A 358 -19.17 -0.23 16.28
N GLN A 359 -18.96 1.05 15.92
CA GLN A 359 -20.03 2.03 15.79
C GLN A 359 -20.92 1.75 14.59
N VAL A 360 -20.32 1.37 13.45
CA VAL A 360 -21.06 0.99 12.25
C VAL A 360 -21.89 -0.27 12.47
N ARG A 361 -21.34 -1.29 13.14
CA ARG A 361 -22.09 -2.50 13.51
C ARG A 361 -23.28 -2.20 14.42
N THR A 362 -23.07 -1.33 15.41
CA THR A 362 -24.11 -1.00 16.41
C THR A 362 -25.25 -0.20 15.79
N HIS A 363 -24.95 0.69 14.84
CA HIS A 363 -25.93 1.59 14.23
C HIS A 363 -26.18 1.26 12.74
N MET A 364 -26.04 -0.01 12.35
CA MET A 364 -26.09 -0.42 10.94
C MET A 364 -27.39 0.04 10.26
N GLU A 365 -28.55 -0.16 10.91
CA GLU A 365 -29.85 0.21 10.36
C GLU A 365 -30.04 1.72 10.22
N GLU A 366 -29.42 2.52 11.10
CA GLU A 366 -29.46 3.98 11.00
C GLU A 366 -28.55 4.49 9.87
N LEU A 367 -27.38 3.87 9.71
CA LEU A 367 -26.38 4.26 8.72
C LEU A 367 -26.72 3.79 7.32
N GLU A 368 -27.22 2.57 7.15
CA GLU A 368 -27.66 2.03 5.87
C GLU A 368 -28.91 1.18 6.08
N PRO A 369 -30.10 1.80 6.02
CA PRO A 369 -31.35 1.12 6.33
C PRO A 369 -31.62 -0.11 5.47
N SER A 370 -31.04 -0.23 4.27
CA SER A 370 -31.25 -1.39 3.41
C SER A 370 -30.55 -2.66 3.91
N LEU A 371 -29.50 -2.54 4.72
CA LEU A 371 -28.73 -3.66 5.25
C LEU A 371 -29.42 -4.30 6.46
N LEU A 372 -29.26 -5.62 6.59
CA LEU A 372 -29.59 -6.32 7.82
C LEU A 372 -28.53 -6.02 8.89
N PRO A 373 -28.93 -5.78 10.15
CA PRO A 373 -27.98 -5.55 11.25
C PRO A 373 -27.17 -6.80 11.59
N ASN A 374 -27.71 -7.99 11.32
CA ASN A 374 -27.04 -9.28 11.49
C ASN A 374 -27.55 -10.32 10.47
N PRO A 375 -26.70 -11.28 10.05
CA PRO A 375 -25.29 -11.40 10.39
C PRO A 375 -24.40 -10.44 9.58
N VAL A 376 -23.32 -9.95 10.19
CA VAL A 376 -22.28 -9.13 9.54
C VAL A 376 -20.93 -9.73 9.85
N TYR A 377 -20.18 -10.13 8.83
CA TYR A 377 -18.89 -10.80 8.98
C TYR A 377 -17.74 -9.82 8.82
N GLY A 378 -16.65 -10.00 9.56
CA GLY A 378 -15.39 -9.30 9.33
C GLY A 378 -14.43 -10.19 8.54
N GLN A 379 -13.74 -9.64 7.54
CA GLN A 379 -12.62 -10.30 6.83
C GLN A 379 -12.97 -11.67 6.19
N VAL A 380 -14.03 -11.74 5.39
CA VAL A 380 -14.43 -12.96 4.65
C VAL A 380 -14.70 -12.61 3.18
N PRO A 381 -13.96 -13.18 2.21
CA PRO A 381 -13.07 -14.35 2.29
C PRO A 381 -11.66 -14.07 2.83
N ALA A 382 -10.96 -15.14 3.24
CA ALA A 382 -9.60 -15.08 3.77
C ALA A 382 -8.53 -15.00 2.66
N PHE A 383 -7.38 -14.43 3.01
CA PHE A 383 -6.18 -14.38 2.15
C PHE A 383 -5.32 -15.63 2.35
N ALA A 384 -4.66 -16.08 1.27
CA ALA A 384 -3.52 -17.00 1.37
C ALA A 384 -2.18 -16.27 1.69
N ALA A 385 -2.08 -14.95 1.45
CA ALA A 385 -0.87 -14.17 1.72
C ALA A 385 -1.11 -12.66 1.92
N GLY A 386 -0.67 -12.10 3.06
CA GLY A 386 -0.38 -10.66 3.21
C GLY A 386 -1.32 -9.85 4.11
N ASN A 387 -0.71 -9.07 5.01
CA ASN A 387 -1.34 -8.17 5.99
C ASN A 387 -2.27 -7.13 5.33
N ARG A 388 -3.50 -7.02 5.83
CA ARG A 388 -4.30 -5.80 5.70
C ARG A 388 -4.55 -5.20 7.07
N GLY A 389 -4.17 -3.93 7.23
CA GLY A 389 -4.55 -3.08 8.36
C GLY A 389 -5.91 -2.37 8.14
N VAL A 390 -6.79 -2.93 7.29
CA VAL A 390 -8.12 -2.38 7.00
C VAL A 390 -9.19 -3.39 7.44
N ILE A 391 -10.27 -2.84 7.99
CA ILE A 391 -11.36 -3.61 8.56
C ILE A 391 -12.47 -3.68 7.51
N ASP A 392 -12.42 -4.78 6.77
CA ASP A 392 -13.38 -5.09 5.72
C ASP A 392 -14.55 -5.85 6.35
N MET A 393 -15.80 -5.41 6.14
CA MET A 393 -17.00 -6.13 6.57
C MET A 393 -17.85 -6.58 5.41
N LEU A 394 -18.52 -7.72 5.57
CA LEU A 394 -19.50 -8.26 4.63
C LEU A 394 -20.86 -8.33 5.30
N GLY A 395 -21.81 -7.59 4.76
CA GLY A 395 -23.22 -7.63 5.13
C GLY A 395 -24.08 -8.12 3.98
N VAL A 396 -25.39 -8.15 4.22
CA VAL A 396 -26.41 -8.50 3.23
C VAL A 396 -27.60 -7.55 3.41
N ASP A 397 -28.21 -7.16 2.30
CA ASP A 397 -29.44 -6.37 2.34
C ASP A 397 -30.69 -7.23 2.54
N ARG A 398 -31.83 -6.55 2.73
CA ARG A 398 -33.13 -7.23 2.92
C ARG A 398 -33.58 -8.04 1.70
N GLN A 399 -32.97 -7.84 0.54
CA GLN A 399 -33.24 -8.58 -0.69
C GLN A 399 -32.25 -9.75 -0.90
N GLY A 400 -31.31 -9.95 0.03
CA GLY A 400 -30.31 -11.02 -0.06
C GLY A 400 -29.08 -10.65 -0.89
N ARG A 401 -28.95 -9.41 -1.37
CA ARG A 401 -27.77 -8.97 -2.11
C ARG A 401 -26.65 -8.59 -1.14
N LEU A 402 -25.46 -9.10 -1.43
CA LEU A 402 -24.28 -8.86 -0.59
C LEU A 402 -23.82 -7.41 -0.66
N ALA A 403 -23.25 -6.93 0.44
CA ALA A 403 -22.65 -5.61 0.54
C ALA A 403 -21.29 -5.69 1.20
N VAL A 404 -20.28 -5.16 0.52
CA VAL A 404 -18.93 -4.96 1.02
C VAL A 404 -18.85 -3.58 1.66
N LEU A 405 -18.41 -3.52 2.91
CA LEU A 405 -18.23 -2.27 3.65
C LEU A 405 -16.74 -2.10 3.95
N GLU A 406 -16.16 -1.06 3.36
CA GLU A 406 -14.78 -0.64 3.60
C GLU A 406 -14.80 0.56 4.56
N ILE A 407 -14.14 0.42 5.71
CA ILE A 407 -14.16 1.43 6.77
C ILE A 407 -12.78 2.06 6.94
N LYS A 408 -12.73 3.40 7.04
CA LYS A 408 -11.51 4.12 7.41
C LYS A 408 -11.79 5.27 8.37
N ALA A 409 -11.09 5.29 9.50
CA ALA A 409 -11.24 6.35 10.49
C ALA A 409 -10.35 7.57 10.19
N GLU A 410 -9.25 7.36 9.47
CA GLU A 410 -8.29 8.38 9.03
C GLU A 410 -8.26 8.50 7.51
N GLN A 411 -7.64 9.55 7.00
CA GLN A 411 -7.55 9.75 5.56
C GLN A 411 -6.65 8.70 4.90
N ASP A 412 -7.21 7.97 3.93
CA ASP A 412 -6.48 6.98 3.13
C ASP A 412 -6.76 7.18 1.64
N ILE A 413 -5.70 7.39 0.87
CA ILE A 413 -5.75 7.58 -0.57
C ILE A 413 -6.04 6.27 -1.32
N HIS A 414 -5.71 5.12 -0.71
CA HIS A 414 -5.88 3.79 -1.28
C HIS A 414 -7.26 3.20 -1.03
N LEU A 415 -8.09 3.84 -0.21
CA LEU A 415 -9.42 3.37 0.20
C LEU A 415 -10.26 2.77 -0.95
N PRO A 416 -10.42 3.44 -2.11
CA PRO A 416 -11.25 2.87 -3.19
C PRO A 416 -10.69 1.58 -3.79
N VAL A 417 -9.37 1.49 -3.92
CA VAL A 417 -8.69 0.35 -4.54
C VAL A 417 -8.60 -0.82 -3.56
N GLN A 418 -8.45 -0.54 -2.25
CA GLN A 418 -8.53 -1.56 -1.20
C GLN A 418 -9.91 -2.22 -1.13
N ALA A 419 -10.98 -1.39 -1.18
CA ALA A 419 -12.36 -1.85 -1.26
C ALA A 419 -12.61 -2.69 -2.51
N LEU A 420 -12.06 -2.27 -3.66
CA LEU A 420 -12.15 -3.02 -4.92
C LEU A 420 -11.58 -4.43 -4.79
N ASP A 421 -10.42 -4.59 -4.15
CA ASP A 421 -9.83 -5.92 -3.98
C ASP A 421 -10.75 -6.86 -3.19
N TYR A 422 -11.37 -6.35 -2.13
CA TYR A 422 -12.28 -7.16 -1.33
C TYR A 422 -13.56 -7.49 -2.08
N TRP A 423 -14.12 -6.51 -2.78
CA TRP A 423 -15.27 -6.70 -3.64
C TRP A 423 -15.02 -7.76 -4.73
N ILE A 424 -13.85 -7.76 -5.36
CA ILE A 424 -13.47 -8.77 -6.37
C ILE A 424 -13.50 -10.18 -5.76
N ARG A 425 -12.95 -10.35 -4.55
CA ARG A 425 -12.98 -11.64 -3.83
C ARG A 425 -14.43 -12.06 -3.55
N VAL A 426 -15.23 -11.19 -2.95
CA VAL A 426 -16.62 -11.49 -2.62
C VAL A 426 -17.41 -11.85 -3.88
N LYS A 427 -17.26 -11.09 -4.97
CA LYS A 427 -17.90 -11.38 -6.27
C LYS A 427 -17.48 -12.76 -6.79
N TRP A 428 -16.19 -13.09 -6.73
CA TRP A 428 -15.65 -14.37 -7.20
C TRP A 428 -16.28 -15.56 -6.46
N HIS A 429 -16.41 -15.50 -5.13
CA HIS A 429 -17.05 -16.57 -4.37
C HIS A 429 -18.58 -16.58 -4.50
N LEU A 430 -19.21 -15.41 -4.65
CA LEU A 430 -20.65 -15.31 -4.88
C LEU A 430 -21.06 -16.00 -6.18
N ASP A 431 -20.31 -15.74 -7.26
CA ASP A 431 -20.54 -16.36 -8.57
C ASP A 431 -20.41 -17.89 -8.55
N ARG A 432 -19.73 -18.44 -7.54
CA ARG A 432 -19.52 -19.88 -7.33
C ARG A 432 -20.46 -20.47 -6.30
N GLY A 433 -21.34 -19.66 -5.69
CA GLY A 433 -22.30 -20.10 -4.68
C GLY A 433 -21.67 -20.58 -3.36
N GLU A 434 -20.42 -20.21 -3.08
CA GLU A 434 -19.65 -20.79 -1.97
C GLU A 434 -20.13 -20.31 -0.59
N PHE A 435 -20.69 -19.10 -0.47
CA PHE A 435 -21.14 -18.54 0.80
C PHE A 435 -22.15 -19.44 1.53
N SER A 436 -23.25 -19.79 0.85
CA SER A 436 -24.29 -20.64 1.45
C SER A 436 -23.78 -22.05 1.73
N GLY A 437 -22.94 -22.60 0.86
CA GLY A 437 -22.34 -23.93 1.05
C GLY A 437 -21.39 -23.99 2.26
N GLN A 438 -20.76 -22.87 2.61
CA GLN A 438 -19.86 -22.74 3.74
C GLN A 438 -20.54 -22.22 5.01
N GLY A 439 -21.88 -22.14 5.06
CA GLY A 439 -22.63 -21.76 6.26
C GLY A 439 -22.70 -20.26 6.54
N TYR A 440 -22.32 -19.39 5.59
CA TYR A 440 -22.52 -17.95 5.71
C TYR A 440 -23.97 -17.54 5.42
N PHE A 441 -24.44 -16.52 6.15
CA PHE A 441 -25.80 -15.97 6.04
C PHE A 441 -26.90 -17.05 6.21
N PRO A 442 -26.91 -17.80 7.32
CA PRO A 442 -27.86 -18.89 7.53
C PRO A 442 -29.31 -18.38 7.49
N GLY A 443 -30.17 -19.11 6.76
CA GLY A 443 -31.59 -18.76 6.60
C GLY A 443 -31.86 -17.61 5.61
N ILE A 444 -30.84 -17.03 4.99
CA ILE A 444 -30.98 -15.94 4.01
C ILE A 444 -30.66 -16.49 2.62
N ARG A 445 -31.60 -16.32 1.68
CA ARG A 445 -31.36 -16.64 0.28
C ARG A 445 -30.55 -15.52 -0.37
N LEU A 446 -29.29 -15.80 -0.70
CA LEU A 446 -28.41 -14.83 -1.35
C LEU A 446 -28.81 -14.59 -2.81
N SER A 447 -28.78 -13.32 -3.22
CA SER A 447 -28.96 -12.89 -4.61
C SER A 447 -27.67 -13.10 -5.41
N ALA A 448 -27.80 -13.42 -6.69
CA ALA A 448 -26.67 -13.53 -7.62
C ALA A 448 -26.21 -12.16 -8.17
N GLU A 449 -26.88 -11.07 -7.80
CA GLU A 449 -26.48 -9.71 -8.20
C GLU A 449 -25.10 -9.35 -7.65
N ALA A 450 -24.36 -8.54 -8.41
CA ALA A 450 -23.03 -8.06 -8.00
C ALA A 450 -23.13 -7.35 -6.63
N PRO A 451 -22.20 -7.60 -5.69
CA PRO A 451 -22.28 -6.98 -4.37
C PRO A 451 -22.29 -5.45 -4.46
N ARG A 452 -22.92 -4.78 -3.49
CA ARG A 452 -22.76 -3.34 -3.31
C ARG A 452 -21.41 -3.04 -2.64
N MET A 453 -20.85 -1.87 -2.88
CA MET A 453 -19.62 -1.40 -2.23
C MET A 453 -19.89 -0.11 -1.48
N LEU A 454 -19.76 -0.14 -0.15
CA LEU A 454 -19.95 0.99 0.73
C LEU A 454 -18.60 1.44 1.28
N LEU A 455 -18.22 2.69 1.00
CA LEU A 455 -17.05 3.33 1.59
C LEU A 455 -17.52 4.20 2.75
N ILE A 456 -17.08 3.91 3.97
CA ILE A 456 -17.54 4.57 5.19
C ILE A 456 -16.35 5.21 5.90
N ALA A 457 -16.40 6.53 6.04
CA ALA A 457 -15.38 7.28 6.75
C ALA A 457 -15.97 8.54 7.37
N PRO A 458 -15.33 9.15 8.39
CA PRO A 458 -15.66 10.51 8.77
C PRO A 458 -15.56 11.43 7.56
N ALA A 459 -16.52 12.35 7.38
CA ALA A 459 -16.70 13.10 6.15
C ALA A 459 -15.44 13.88 5.73
N LEU A 460 -14.72 14.46 6.69
CA LEU A 460 -13.49 15.21 6.46
C LEU A 460 -12.25 14.32 6.24
N GLN A 461 -12.38 13.00 6.42
CA GLN A 461 -11.31 12.03 6.26
C GLN A 461 -11.37 11.32 4.89
N PHE A 462 -12.37 11.60 4.05
CA PHE A 462 -12.27 11.18 2.65
C PHE A 462 -11.13 11.93 1.96
N HIS A 463 -10.20 11.18 1.37
CA HIS A 463 -9.13 11.79 0.59
C HIS A 463 -9.72 12.44 -0.68
N PRO A 464 -9.31 13.67 -1.08
CA PRO A 464 -9.86 14.35 -2.26
C PRO A 464 -9.78 13.54 -3.55
N ALA A 465 -8.70 12.76 -3.73
CA ALA A 465 -8.52 11.88 -4.88
C ALA A 465 -9.51 10.71 -4.98
N THR A 466 -10.30 10.44 -3.92
CA THR A 466 -11.33 9.38 -3.92
C THR A 466 -12.27 9.52 -5.12
N GLU A 467 -12.73 10.75 -5.40
CA GLU A 467 -13.63 11.01 -6.53
C GLU A 467 -12.93 10.77 -7.86
N SER A 468 -11.69 11.25 -8.01
CA SER A 468 -10.90 11.04 -9.23
C SER A 468 -10.71 9.55 -9.52
N ILE A 469 -10.39 8.75 -8.50
CA ILE A 469 -10.19 7.30 -8.65
C ILE A 469 -11.49 6.59 -9.04
N LEU A 470 -12.59 6.87 -8.34
CA LEU A 470 -13.88 6.20 -8.56
C LEU A 470 -14.48 6.44 -9.95
N ARG A 471 -14.08 7.51 -10.66
CA ARG A 471 -14.53 7.77 -12.05
C ARG A 471 -14.11 6.68 -13.03
N TYR A 472 -13.04 5.97 -12.70
CA TYR A 472 -12.46 4.93 -13.55
C TYR A 472 -13.03 3.54 -13.27
N PHE A 473 -13.81 3.35 -12.21
CA PHE A 473 -14.36 2.03 -11.87
C PHE A 473 -15.49 1.65 -12.83
N SER A 474 -15.68 0.35 -13.04
CA SER A 474 -16.79 -0.18 -13.84
C SER A 474 -18.14 0.23 -13.25
N ARG A 475 -19.11 0.50 -14.12
CA ARG A 475 -20.50 0.81 -13.72
C ARG A 475 -21.23 -0.39 -13.13
N GLU A 476 -20.69 -1.60 -13.29
CA GLU A 476 -21.21 -2.81 -12.65
C GLU A 476 -20.99 -2.81 -11.14
N ILE A 477 -20.05 -2.00 -10.65
CA ILE A 477 -19.81 -1.83 -9.22
C ILE A 477 -20.72 -0.70 -8.73
N GLU A 478 -21.74 -1.06 -7.95
CA GLU A 478 -22.58 -0.08 -7.28
C GLU A 478 -21.86 0.44 -6.04
N ILE A 479 -21.37 1.69 -6.11
CA ILE A 479 -20.54 2.30 -5.07
C ILE A 479 -21.32 3.40 -4.36
N GLN A 480 -21.32 3.38 -3.04
CA GLN A 480 -21.89 4.40 -2.19
C GLN A 480 -20.86 4.87 -1.16
N ARG A 481 -20.71 6.18 -1.01
CA ARG A 481 -19.86 6.81 0.00
C ARG A 481 -20.74 7.36 1.11
N LEU A 482 -20.47 6.96 2.35
CA LEU A 482 -21.13 7.44 3.55
C LEU A 482 -20.17 8.30 4.36
N GLY A 483 -20.40 9.61 4.34
CA GLY A 483 -19.67 10.56 5.18
C GLY A 483 -20.29 10.65 6.56
N LEU A 484 -19.52 10.32 7.60
CA LEU A 484 -19.96 10.40 8.99
C LEU A 484 -19.59 11.74 9.63
N GLY A 485 -20.42 12.21 10.55
CA GLY A 485 -20.14 13.42 11.34
C GLY A 485 -18.91 13.27 12.25
N PRO A 486 -18.37 14.38 12.78
CA PRO A 486 -17.16 14.38 13.62
C PRO A 486 -17.31 13.61 14.93
N ASP A 487 -18.53 13.46 15.44
CA ASP A 487 -18.86 12.72 16.67
C ASP A 487 -19.07 11.20 16.46
N TRP A 488 -18.54 10.63 15.37
CA TRP A 488 -18.72 9.21 15.01
C TRP A 488 -18.30 8.22 16.10
N ARG A 489 -17.46 8.60 17.06
CA ARG A 489 -17.06 7.78 18.23
C ARG A 489 -18.19 7.54 19.25
N GLY A 490 -19.33 8.24 19.13
CA GLY A 490 -20.52 8.08 19.99
C GLY A 490 -21.71 7.49 19.24
N THR A 491 -22.45 8.33 18.53
CA THR A 491 -23.56 7.90 17.67
C THR A 491 -23.29 8.46 16.28
N PRO A 492 -22.81 7.63 15.34
CA PRO A 492 -22.44 8.11 14.02
C PRO A 492 -23.67 8.59 13.26
N LYS A 493 -23.62 9.83 12.77
CA LYS A 493 -24.66 10.39 11.90
C LYS A 493 -24.10 10.55 10.50
N VAL A 494 -24.89 10.14 9.50
CA VAL A 494 -24.55 10.36 8.10
C VAL A 494 -24.77 11.84 7.76
N VAL A 495 -23.70 12.54 7.40
CA VAL A 495 -23.76 13.94 6.96
C VAL A 495 -23.85 14.07 5.45
N PHE A 496 -23.39 13.07 4.68
CA PHE A 496 -23.64 12.99 3.25
C PHE A 496 -23.72 11.54 2.76
N ARG A 497 -24.44 11.35 1.66
CA ARG A 497 -24.43 10.13 0.83
C ARG A 497 -24.10 10.53 -0.60
N ALA A 498 -23.13 9.86 -1.21
CA ALA A 498 -22.75 10.12 -2.60
C ALA A 498 -22.56 8.80 -3.37
N PHE A 499 -22.99 8.74 -4.62
CA PHE A 499 -22.84 7.54 -5.46
C PHE A 499 -21.61 7.64 -6.36
N GLY A 500 -20.76 6.62 -6.31
CA GLY A 500 -19.49 6.57 -7.02
C GLY A 500 -18.68 7.87 -6.88
N ALA A 501 -18.37 8.49 -8.01
CA ALA A 501 -17.58 9.72 -8.10
C ALA A 501 -18.40 11.03 -8.06
N GLN A 502 -19.71 10.98 -7.83
CA GLN A 502 -20.52 12.19 -7.69
C GLN A 502 -20.09 12.98 -6.46
N ARG A 503 -19.97 14.30 -6.55
CA ARG A 503 -19.66 15.14 -5.38
C ARG A 503 -20.76 15.02 -4.32
N PRO A 504 -20.42 15.04 -3.01
CA PRO A 504 -21.40 15.25 -1.96
C PRO A 504 -22.17 16.54 -2.26
N GLY A 505 -23.51 16.44 -2.25
CA GLY A 505 -24.42 17.57 -2.44
C GLY A 505 -24.53 18.46 -1.22
#